data_AF-A0A9E3R1T4-F1
#
_entry.id   AF-A0A9E3R1T4-F1
#
_cell.length_a   1.000
_cell.length_b   1.000
_cell.length_c   1.000
_cell.angle_alpha   90.00
_cell.angle_beta   90.00
_cell.angle_gamma   90.00
#
_symmetry.space_group_name_H-M   'P 1'
#
loop_
_entity.id
_entity.type
_entity.pdbx_description
1 polymer ?
#
loop_
_entity_poly.entity_id
_entity_poly.type
_entity_poly.pdbx_seq_one_letter_code
_entity_poly.pdbx_strand_id
1 'polypeptide(L)'
;MSARALLLSTVVVLASGCNCGPGGGASGGGSGARGGGAASSGGGAASSGGGTASSGGGGGGGLKDGGSLIDPNAFWKNDPPPMWCGPDGGSTPPTPPGGTPECPDDKNRQGCPCPTVGMTAPCWPGLRANRGLGICMDGTTTCESQGELGVAWGECKGYVAPTAGATGAAACQCFSAGQWALANLSPCFVSSGSQVTAAVSTYIDGAGKAQCPSSITNPPTPQPGKTFTTDTLKVDCAGHFKLCYELKAGQAATPKATDCSLAKVCVEADYPTANMVTPFPDLPSWVSTDSTCANAFATTGGYGEMSVVGQSVRCDTIDDGKGGIKVFNRVQYCPLSCNQNPNGPGCAMCGQGGSGGF
;
A
#
# COMPACT_ATOMS: atom_id res chain seq x y z
N MET A 1 66.77 -11.65 3.78
CA MET A 1 65.79 -12.41 2.98
C MET A 1 64.52 -12.53 3.80
N SER A 2 63.50 -11.74 3.47
CA SER A 2 62.27 -11.60 4.26
C SER A 2 61.25 -12.65 3.79
N ALA A 3 60.95 -13.63 4.64
CA ALA A 3 59.91 -14.62 4.36
C ALA A 3 58.53 -13.97 4.56
N ARG A 4 57.83 -13.68 3.45
CA ARG A 4 56.42 -13.31 3.48
C ARG A 4 55.59 -14.60 3.60
N ALA A 5 55.00 -14.81 4.77
CA ALA A 5 53.98 -15.83 4.97
C ALA A 5 52.71 -15.43 4.22
N LEU A 6 52.33 -16.20 3.19
CA LEU A 6 51.00 -16.13 2.59
C LEU A 6 50.01 -16.78 3.57
N LEU A 7 49.22 -15.96 4.26
CA LEU A 7 47.99 -16.42 4.92
C LEU A 7 46.95 -16.66 3.83
N LEU A 8 46.65 -17.92 3.51
CA LEU A 8 45.46 -18.27 2.75
C LEU A 8 44.24 -18.01 3.64
N SER A 9 43.52 -16.91 3.38
CA SER A 9 42.19 -16.69 3.93
C SER A 9 41.20 -17.62 3.25
N THR A 10 40.76 -18.66 3.95
CA THR A 10 39.66 -19.53 3.50
C THR A 10 38.36 -18.73 3.54
N VAL A 11 37.77 -18.47 2.37
CA VAL A 11 36.43 -17.88 2.24
C VAL A 11 35.41 -19.01 2.39
N VAL A 12 34.57 -18.94 3.42
CA VAL A 12 33.48 -19.90 3.63
C VAL A 12 32.18 -19.25 3.15
N VAL A 13 31.55 -19.85 2.13
CA VAL A 13 30.23 -19.45 1.66
C VAL A 13 29.20 -20.23 2.46
N LEU A 14 28.49 -19.55 3.36
CA LEU A 14 27.28 -20.10 3.97
C LEU A 14 26.14 -19.82 3.00
N ALA A 15 25.92 -20.75 2.06
CA ALA A 15 24.68 -20.77 1.33
C ALA A 15 23.57 -21.16 2.32
N SER A 16 22.63 -20.25 2.56
CA SER A 16 21.33 -20.59 3.13
C SER A 16 20.64 -21.51 2.11
N GLY A 17 20.97 -22.80 2.12
CA GLY A 17 20.36 -23.79 1.25
C GLY A 17 18.89 -23.96 1.63
N CYS A 18 18.03 -23.08 1.13
CA CYS A 18 16.59 -23.25 1.25
C CYS A 18 16.16 -24.33 0.26
N ASN A 19 15.82 -25.51 0.79
CA ASN A 19 14.90 -26.39 0.10
C ASN A 19 13.49 -25.78 0.21
N CYS A 20 13.23 -24.72 -0.56
CA CYS A 20 11.88 -24.26 -0.84
C CYS A 20 11.23 -25.33 -1.73
N GLY A 21 10.77 -26.42 -1.13
CA GLY A 21 9.85 -27.31 -1.83
C GLY A 21 8.59 -26.53 -2.23
N PRO A 22 7.88 -26.92 -3.30
CA PRO A 22 6.56 -26.37 -3.60
C PRO A 22 5.57 -26.87 -2.55
N GLY A 23 5.62 -26.28 -1.35
CA GLY A 23 4.65 -26.46 -0.29
C GLY A 23 3.44 -25.60 -0.61
N GLY A 24 2.28 -26.25 -0.76
CA GLY A 24 1.04 -25.66 -1.27
C GLY A 24 0.63 -24.34 -0.61
N GLY A 25 -0.12 -23.56 -1.39
CA GLY A 25 -0.69 -22.29 -0.97
C GLY A 25 -1.35 -22.38 0.41
N ALA A 26 -0.71 -21.76 1.39
CA ALA A 26 -1.35 -21.40 2.63
C ALA A 26 -2.20 -20.15 2.34
N SER A 27 -3.48 -20.38 2.07
CA SER A 27 -4.53 -19.38 2.19
C SER A 27 -4.54 -18.85 3.63
N GLY A 28 -3.86 -17.72 3.86
CA GLY A 28 -3.92 -16.98 5.11
C GLY A 28 -5.25 -16.25 5.23
N GLY A 29 -6.28 -16.94 5.74
CA GLY A 29 -7.52 -16.33 6.19
C GLY A 29 -7.30 -15.54 7.48
N GLY A 30 -7.12 -14.23 7.36
CA GLY A 30 -7.09 -13.32 8.51
C GLY A 30 -8.49 -13.13 9.07
N SER A 31 -8.82 -13.92 10.09
CA SER A 31 -10.02 -13.75 10.91
C SER A 31 -9.81 -12.58 11.87
N GLY A 32 -10.79 -11.67 11.93
CA GLY A 32 -10.76 -10.46 12.73
C GLY A 32 -10.63 -10.73 14.23
N ALA A 33 -9.73 -9.99 14.87
CA ALA A 33 -9.68 -9.86 16.32
C ALA A 33 -10.48 -8.61 16.73
N ARG A 34 -11.65 -8.86 17.33
CA ARG A 34 -12.34 -7.88 18.18
C ARG A 34 -11.50 -7.69 19.44
N GLY A 35 -11.00 -6.47 19.67
CA GLY A 35 -10.36 -6.06 20.93
C GLY A 35 -11.18 -4.95 21.57
N GLY A 36 -11.85 -5.28 22.68
CA GLY A 36 -12.63 -4.34 23.47
C GLY A 36 -11.80 -3.50 24.43
N GLY A 37 -12.30 -2.29 24.69
CA GLY A 37 -12.41 -1.67 26.01
C GLY A 37 -11.15 -1.47 26.86
N ALA A 38 -10.68 -0.23 26.92
CA ALA A 38 -10.20 0.35 28.17
C ALA A 38 -10.62 1.81 28.26
N ALA A 39 -11.31 2.14 29.35
CA ALA A 39 -11.77 3.47 29.70
C ALA A 39 -10.61 4.39 30.08
N SER A 40 -10.69 5.65 29.68
CA SER A 40 -9.99 6.73 30.36
C SER A 40 -10.84 7.99 30.36
N SER A 41 -11.29 8.33 31.56
CA SER A 41 -11.99 9.53 31.98
C SER A 41 -11.12 10.79 31.92
N GLY A 42 -11.72 11.89 31.45
CA GLY A 42 -11.24 13.26 31.57
C GLY A 42 -11.83 14.07 30.41
N GLY A 43 -12.69 15.06 30.58
CA GLY A 43 -12.93 15.94 31.71
C GLY A 43 -12.80 17.38 31.20
N GLY A 44 -13.93 18.05 31.00
CA GLY A 44 -14.01 19.52 30.99
C GLY A 44 -14.09 20.23 29.64
N ALA A 45 -15.25 20.84 29.42
CA ALA A 45 -15.46 22.27 29.09
C ALA A 45 -16.43 22.47 27.92
N ALA A 46 -17.72 22.39 28.24
CA ALA A 46 -18.79 22.89 27.41
C ALA A 46 -18.75 24.44 27.41
N SER A 47 -18.74 25.04 26.22
CA SER A 47 -19.06 26.47 26.07
C SER A 47 -20.49 26.59 25.56
N SER A 48 -21.36 27.00 26.48
CA SER A 48 -22.74 27.39 26.28
C SER A 48 -22.81 28.83 25.76
N GLY A 49 -23.27 29.00 24.52
CA GLY A 49 -23.69 30.30 23.98
C GLY A 49 -25.22 30.35 23.90
N GLY A 50 -25.85 30.96 24.89
CA GLY A 50 -27.28 31.23 24.91
C GLY A 50 -27.66 32.40 23.99
N GLY A 51 -28.85 32.31 23.40
CA GLY A 51 -29.49 33.39 22.64
C GLY A 51 -31.00 33.33 22.84
N THR A 52 -31.49 34.30 23.59
CA THR A 52 -32.85 34.53 24.06
C THR A 52 -33.92 34.66 22.97
N ALA A 53 -35.14 34.28 23.35
CA ALA A 53 -36.38 34.47 22.62
C ALA A 53 -36.72 35.96 22.37
N SER A 54 -37.38 36.24 21.25
CA SER A 54 -38.26 37.40 21.12
C SER A 54 -39.46 37.07 20.23
N SER A 55 -40.64 37.35 20.76
CA SER A 55 -41.98 37.23 20.16
C SER A 55 -42.38 38.48 19.37
N GLY A 56 -43.29 38.32 18.41
CA GLY A 56 -43.99 39.38 17.67
C GLY A 56 -43.62 39.32 16.18
N GLY A 57 -44.49 39.41 15.19
CA GLY A 57 -45.91 39.76 15.05
C GLY A 57 -46.16 39.81 13.54
N GLY A 58 -47.41 39.60 13.10
CA GLY A 58 -47.75 39.40 11.70
C GLY A 58 -47.38 40.55 10.74
N GLY A 59 -47.28 40.20 9.46
CA GLY A 59 -47.15 41.16 8.36
C GLY A 59 -46.84 40.45 7.06
N GLY A 60 -47.84 40.32 6.19
CA GLY A 60 -47.68 39.80 4.84
C GLY A 60 -46.66 40.62 4.05
N GLY A 61 -45.81 39.93 3.30
CA GLY A 61 -44.82 40.55 2.44
C GLY A 61 -44.12 39.50 1.59
N GLY A 62 -44.54 39.42 0.33
CA GLY A 62 -43.83 38.90 -0.84
C GLY A 62 -42.88 37.71 -0.66
N LEU A 63 -43.20 36.62 -1.35
CA LEU A 63 -42.22 35.68 -1.88
C LEU A 63 -41.08 36.49 -2.52
N LYS A 64 -40.02 36.73 -1.77
CA LYS A 64 -38.73 37.05 -2.36
C LYS A 64 -38.20 35.71 -2.80
N ASP A 65 -38.13 35.54 -4.12
CA ASP A 65 -37.30 34.56 -4.79
C ASP A 65 -35.87 34.76 -4.30
N GLY A 66 -35.56 34.20 -3.13
CA GLY A 66 -34.24 34.03 -2.59
C GLY A 66 -33.55 32.94 -3.38
N GLY A 67 -33.34 33.20 -4.67
CA GLY A 67 -32.31 32.56 -5.46
C GLY A 67 -30.98 32.90 -4.82
N SER A 68 -30.65 32.24 -3.71
CA SER A 68 -29.27 31.97 -3.37
C SER A 68 -28.76 31.17 -4.55
N LEU A 69 -28.17 31.89 -5.51
CA LEU A 69 -27.33 31.34 -6.55
C LEU A 69 -26.25 30.56 -5.82
N ILE A 70 -26.53 29.28 -5.54
CA ILE A 70 -25.51 28.30 -5.18
C ILE A 70 -24.60 28.35 -6.39
N ASP A 71 -23.46 29.02 -6.22
CA ASP A 71 -22.44 29.08 -7.26
C ASP A 71 -22.14 27.63 -7.64
N PRO A 72 -22.52 27.17 -8.85
CA PRO A 72 -22.30 25.79 -9.24
C PRO A 72 -20.81 25.44 -9.16
N ASN A 73 -19.92 26.43 -9.27
CA ASN A 73 -18.48 26.26 -9.11
C ASN A 73 -18.05 26.00 -7.66
N ALA A 74 -18.81 26.44 -6.66
CA ALA A 74 -18.52 26.17 -5.25
C ALA A 74 -18.75 24.69 -4.88
N PHE A 75 -19.68 24.00 -5.55
CA PHE A 75 -19.86 22.56 -5.43
C PHE A 75 -18.63 21.81 -5.97
N TRP A 76 -18.19 22.17 -7.19
CA TRP A 76 -17.00 21.60 -7.80
C TRP A 76 -15.70 21.96 -7.07
N LYS A 77 -15.70 23.02 -6.25
CA LYS A 77 -14.58 23.33 -5.36
C LYS A 77 -14.44 22.34 -4.19
N ASN A 78 -15.56 21.88 -3.63
CA ASN A 78 -15.56 21.01 -2.46
C ASN A 78 -15.59 19.51 -2.82
N ASP A 79 -16.06 19.19 -4.03
CA ASP A 79 -16.15 17.82 -4.53
C ASP A 79 -15.83 17.78 -6.04
N PRO A 80 -14.61 18.17 -6.44
CA PRO A 80 -14.22 18.27 -7.83
C PRO A 80 -14.37 16.92 -8.53
N PRO A 81 -14.64 16.91 -9.85
CA PRO A 81 -14.53 15.69 -10.61
C PRO A 81 -13.07 15.18 -10.53
N PRO A 82 -12.85 13.85 -10.50
CA PRO A 82 -11.50 13.31 -10.42
C PRO A 82 -10.70 13.72 -11.65
N MET A 83 -9.55 14.35 -11.44
CA MET A 83 -8.61 14.65 -12.52
C MET A 83 -8.12 13.33 -13.12
N TRP A 84 -7.94 13.27 -14.43
CA TRP A 84 -7.29 12.12 -15.07
C TRP A 84 -5.91 12.56 -15.55
N CYS A 85 -4.86 11.93 -15.01
CA CYS A 85 -3.46 12.18 -15.38
C CYS A 85 -2.94 11.21 -16.45
N GLY A 86 -3.73 10.19 -16.80
CA GLY A 86 -3.34 9.15 -17.77
C GLY A 86 -2.02 8.44 -17.44
N PRO A 87 -1.61 7.46 -18.25
CA PRO A 87 -0.27 6.85 -18.14
C PRO A 87 0.84 7.81 -18.58
N ASP A 88 0.55 8.70 -19.54
CA ASP A 88 1.54 9.62 -20.13
C ASP A 88 1.80 10.89 -19.29
N GLY A 89 1.22 10.98 -18.08
CA GLY A 89 1.31 12.16 -17.21
C GLY A 89 0.55 13.39 -17.70
N GLY A 90 -0.23 13.26 -18.79
CA GLY A 90 -1.08 14.31 -19.32
C GLY A 90 -2.33 14.49 -18.47
N SER A 91 -2.50 15.67 -17.86
CA SER A 91 -3.74 16.00 -17.16
C SER A 91 -4.80 16.49 -18.14
N THR A 92 -5.87 15.72 -18.33
CA THR A 92 -7.07 16.21 -19.00
C THR A 92 -8.03 16.75 -17.95
N PRO A 93 -8.45 18.03 -18.02
CA PRO A 93 -9.49 18.55 -17.15
C PRO A 93 -10.75 17.68 -17.30
N PRO A 94 -11.29 17.13 -16.21
CA PRO A 94 -12.44 16.27 -16.30
C PRO A 94 -13.64 17.10 -16.76
N THR A 95 -14.45 16.51 -17.66
CA THR A 95 -15.75 17.10 -17.97
C THR A 95 -16.60 17.05 -16.70
N PRO A 96 -17.14 18.18 -16.22
CA PRO A 96 -18.01 18.16 -15.05
C PRO A 96 -19.18 17.20 -15.30
N PRO A 97 -19.50 16.31 -14.33
CA PRO A 97 -20.73 15.54 -14.37
C PRO A 97 -21.93 16.44 -14.60
N GLY A 98 -22.95 15.91 -15.29
CA GLY A 98 -24.24 16.58 -15.43
C GLY A 98 -24.99 16.71 -14.09
N GLY A 99 -26.20 17.27 -14.17
CA GLY A 99 -27.09 17.44 -13.02
C GLY A 99 -26.89 18.76 -12.26
N THR A 100 -27.37 18.80 -11.02
CA THR A 100 -27.23 19.96 -10.13
C THR A 100 -26.32 19.63 -8.94
N PRO A 101 -25.82 20.63 -8.19
CA PRO A 101 -25.09 20.38 -6.94
C PRO A 101 -25.85 19.49 -5.93
N GLU A 102 -27.18 19.60 -5.91
CA GLU A 102 -28.05 18.81 -5.04
C GLU A 102 -28.22 17.39 -5.57
N CYS A 103 -28.36 17.27 -6.90
CA CYS A 103 -28.59 16.03 -7.65
C CYS A 103 -27.59 15.85 -8.79
N PRO A 104 -26.32 15.51 -8.47
CA PRO A 104 -25.32 15.24 -9.48
C PRO A 104 -25.57 13.88 -10.14
N ASP A 105 -25.57 13.86 -11.47
CA ASP A 105 -25.98 12.70 -12.27
C ASP A 105 -25.09 11.48 -12.03
N ASP A 106 -23.81 11.67 -11.70
CA ASP A 106 -22.86 10.58 -11.49
C ASP A 106 -22.98 9.91 -10.10
N LYS A 107 -23.71 10.49 -9.15
CA LYS A 107 -23.83 9.97 -7.78
C LYS A 107 -25.15 9.28 -7.47
N ASN A 108 -26.19 9.52 -8.28
CA ASN A 108 -27.54 8.97 -8.09
C ASN A 108 -28.00 9.08 -6.62
N ARG A 109 -27.93 10.30 -6.07
CA ARG A 109 -28.17 10.57 -4.65
C ARG A 109 -29.63 10.26 -4.29
N GLN A 110 -29.84 9.70 -3.10
CA GLN A 110 -31.17 9.45 -2.57
C GLN A 110 -32.05 10.72 -2.62
N GLY A 111 -33.27 10.57 -3.12
CA GLY A 111 -34.24 11.65 -3.28
C GLY A 111 -34.10 12.45 -4.58
N CYS A 112 -33.08 12.19 -5.40
CA CYS A 112 -32.93 12.84 -6.70
C CYS A 112 -33.77 12.17 -7.78
N PRO A 113 -34.26 12.93 -8.78
CA PRO A 113 -35.08 12.38 -9.86
C PRO A 113 -34.33 11.27 -10.60
N CYS A 114 -35.08 10.24 -10.99
CA CYS A 114 -34.56 9.09 -11.72
C CYS A 114 -35.43 8.77 -12.94
N PRO A 115 -34.93 8.05 -13.95
CA PRO A 115 -35.65 7.93 -15.22
C PRO A 115 -36.93 7.09 -15.13
N THR A 116 -36.91 5.96 -14.42
CA THR A 116 -38.01 4.98 -14.42
C THR A 116 -37.98 4.12 -13.17
N VAL A 117 -39.14 3.92 -12.53
CA VAL A 117 -39.29 3.07 -11.34
C VAL A 117 -38.74 1.66 -11.62
N GLY A 118 -37.97 1.13 -10.66
CA GLY A 118 -37.33 -0.17 -10.74
C GLY A 118 -35.97 -0.16 -11.45
N MET A 119 -35.58 0.93 -12.11
CA MET A 119 -34.22 1.07 -12.64
C MET A 119 -33.21 1.05 -11.49
N THR A 120 -32.09 0.36 -11.68
CA THR A 120 -30.97 0.35 -10.73
C THR A 120 -29.77 1.09 -11.29
N ALA A 121 -28.98 1.72 -10.42
CA ALA A 121 -27.76 2.41 -10.80
C ALA A 121 -26.72 2.39 -9.66
N PRO A 122 -25.42 2.50 -9.98
CA PRO A 122 -24.39 2.73 -8.96
C PRO A 122 -24.61 4.09 -8.29
N CYS A 123 -24.46 4.14 -6.97
CA CYS A 123 -24.62 5.36 -6.18
C CYS A 123 -23.42 5.58 -5.26
N TRP A 124 -23.12 6.85 -4.99
CA TRP A 124 -21.97 7.23 -4.17
C TRP A 124 -22.30 8.42 -3.27
N PRO A 125 -22.46 8.20 -1.94
CA PRO A 125 -22.77 9.29 -1.01
C PRO A 125 -21.54 10.08 -0.55
N GLY A 126 -20.31 9.59 -0.80
CA GLY A 126 -19.06 10.23 -0.38
C GLY A 126 -18.52 11.29 -1.36
N LEU A 127 -17.30 11.77 -1.11
CA LEU A 127 -16.55 12.63 -2.04
C LEU A 127 -16.02 11.81 -3.23
N ARG A 128 -16.00 12.40 -4.44
CA ARG A 128 -15.47 11.78 -5.66
C ARG A 128 -14.01 11.38 -5.53
N ALA A 129 -13.24 12.17 -4.77
CA ALA A 129 -11.85 11.89 -4.44
C ALA A 129 -11.64 10.51 -3.78
N ASN A 130 -12.66 9.96 -3.11
CA ASN A 130 -12.56 8.68 -2.39
C ASN A 130 -13.31 7.53 -3.10
N ARG A 131 -13.96 7.82 -4.24
CA ARG A 131 -14.86 6.87 -4.92
C ARG A 131 -14.06 5.81 -5.66
N GLY A 132 -14.29 4.53 -5.39
CA GLY A 132 -13.62 3.44 -6.12
C GLY A 132 -12.12 3.36 -5.83
N LEU A 133 -11.67 3.85 -4.67
CA LEU A 133 -10.29 3.73 -4.20
C LEU A 133 -10.23 2.77 -3.02
N GLY A 134 -9.31 1.81 -3.05
CA GLY A 134 -9.17 0.86 -1.95
C GLY A 134 -10.42 0.04 -1.73
N ILE A 135 -10.89 0.00 -0.47
CA ILE A 135 -12.14 -0.68 -0.11
C ILE A 135 -13.39 0.14 -0.47
N CYS A 136 -13.23 1.43 -0.80
CA CYS A 136 -14.36 2.28 -1.12
C CYS A 136 -14.96 1.89 -2.46
N MET A 137 -16.25 1.58 -2.44
CA MET A 137 -16.98 1.15 -3.61
C MET A 137 -18.38 1.73 -3.62
N ASP A 138 -18.88 1.92 -4.83
CA ASP A 138 -20.25 2.36 -5.06
C ASP A 138 -21.24 1.36 -4.47
N GLY A 139 -22.32 1.89 -3.93
CA GLY A 139 -23.49 1.10 -3.63
C GLY A 139 -24.37 0.93 -4.86
N THR A 140 -25.52 0.31 -4.67
CA THR A 140 -26.60 0.27 -5.65
C THR A 140 -27.81 0.98 -5.08
N THR A 141 -28.43 1.85 -5.88
CA THR A 141 -29.74 2.44 -5.58
C THR A 141 -30.75 1.97 -6.61
N THR A 142 -32.02 1.98 -6.22
CA THR A 142 -33.17 1.65 -7.07
C THR A 142 -34.07 2.87 -7.17
N CYS A 143 -34.56 3.17 -8.36
CA CYS A 143 -35.52 4.24 -8.60
C CYS A 143 -36.88 3.82 -8.04
N GLU A 144 -37.41 4.58 -7.10
CA GLU A 144 -38.64 4.31 -6.36
C GLU A 144 -39.70 5.39 -6.66
N SER A 145 -40.98 5.02 -6.57
CA SER A 145 -42.07 6.00 -6.64
C SER A 145 -42.08 6.89 -5.40
N GLN A 146 -42.11 8.20 -5.61
CA GLN A 146 -42.23 9.23 -4.57
C GLN A 146 -43.57 9.95 -4.75
N GLY A 147 -44.56 9.57 -3.96
CA GLY A 147 -45.92 10.12 -4.07
C GLY A 147 -46.65 9.66 -5.35
N GLU A 148 -47.65 10.44 -5.77
CA GLU A 148 -48.54 10.06 -6.89
C GLU A 148 -47.94 10.28 -8.29
N LEU A 149 -46.98 11.21 -8.42
CA LEU A 149 -46.44 11.63 -9.73
C LEU A 149 -44.90 11.69 -9.76
N GLY A 150 -44.21 11.48 -8.63
CA GLY A 150 -42.76 11.59 -8.54
C GLY A 150 -42.06 10.24 -8.62
N VAL A 151 -40.82 10.26 -9.11
CA VAL A 151 -39.89 9.14 -9.02
C VAL A 151 -38.54 9.67 -8.54
N ALA A 152 -37.90 8.98 -7.61
CA ALA A 152 -36.58 9.35 -7.13
C ALA A 152 -35.72 8.14 -6.78
N TRP A 153 -34.40 8.32 -6.81
CA TRP A 153 -33.47 7.33 -6.31
C TRP A 153 -33.73 7.04 -4.84
N GLY A 154 -33.84 5.75 -4.50
CA GLY A 154 -33.93 5.27 -3.14
C GLY A 154 -32.59 5.36 -2.39
N GLU A 155 -32.54 4.71 -1.23
CA GLU A 155 -31.32 4.62 -0.42
C GLU A 155 -30.17 3.97 -1.22
N CYS A 156 -28.96 4.51 -1.06
CA CYS A 156 -27.78 3.88 -1.60
C CYS A 156 -27.35 2.71 -0.72
N LYS A 157 -27.50 1.47 -1.19
CA LYS A 157 -27.22 0.26 -0.40
C LYS A 157 -25.90 -0.38 -0.82
N GLY A 158 -25.13 -0.85 0.17
CA GLY A 158 -23.88 -1.59 -0.08
C GLY A 158 -22.66 -0.75 -0.45
N TYR A 159 -22.75 0.59 -0.38
CA TYR A 159 -21.58 1.45 -0.55
C TYR A 159 -20.61 1.30 0.63
N VAL A 160 -19.33 1.58 0.38
CA VAL A 160 -18.30 1.68 1.42
C VAL A 160 -17.67 3.05 1.33
N ALA A 161 -17.84 3.87 2.37
CA ALA A 161 -17.25 5.20 2.47
C ALA A 161 -15.95 5.15 3.32
N PRO A 162 -15.03 6.10 3.16
CA PRO A 162 -13.83 6.15 3.97
C PRO A 162 -14.21 6.42 5.43
N THR A 163 -13.48 5.79 6.34
CA THR A 163 -13.59 6.09 7.77
C THR A 163 -12.87 7.41 8.04
N ALA A 164 -13.58 8.37 8.64
CA ALA A 164 -13.01 9.69 8.93
C ALA A 164 -11.74 9.57 9.80
N GLY A 165 -10.63 10.12 9.33
CA GLY A 165 -9.34 10.09 10.02
C GLY A 165 -8.60 8.75 9.97
N ALA A 166 -9.10 7.75 9.24
CA ALA A 166 -8.40 6.49 9.08
C ALA A 166 -7.18 6.60 8.15
N THR A 167 -6.24 5.68 8.33
CA THR A 167 -5.12 5.42 7.42
C THR A 167 -5.23 4.00 6.84
N GLY A 168 -4.56 3.72 5.73
CA GLY A 168 -4.58 2.39 5.10
C GLY A 168 -5.90 2.07 4.40
N ALA A 169 -6.32 0.79 4.41
CA ALA A 169 -7.53 0.29 3.74
C ALA A 169 -8.77 1.17 3.97
N ALA A 170 -9.02 1.55 5.22
CA ALA A 170 -10.19 2.34 5.61
C ALA A 170 -10.13 3.83 5.19
N ALA A 171 -8.97 4.31 4.71
CA ALA A 171 -8.81 5.66 4.19
C ALA A 171 -9.23 5.79 2.72
N CYS A 172 -9.43 4.68 2.01
CA CYS A 172 -9.77 4.64 0.59
C CYS A 172 -8.75 5.40 -0.26
N GLN A 173 -7.50 5.01 -0.12
CA GLN A 173 -6.37 5.56 -0.86
C GLN A 173 -5.81 4.51 -1.81
N CYS A 174 -5.04 4.93 -2.81
CA CYS A 174 -4.26 4.01 -3.63
C CYS A 174 -3.17 3.32 -2.79
N PHE A 175 -2.88 2.05 -3.08
CA PHE A 175 -2.04 1.17 -2.24
C PHE A 175 -2.61 1.00 -0.82
N SER A 176 -3.92 0.83 -0.69
CA SER A 176 -4.57 0.52 0.57
C SER A 176 -4.94 -0.96 0.71
N ALA A 177 -5.02 -1.65 -0.42
CA ALA A 177 -5.11 -3.10 -0.53
C ALA A 177 -4.31 -3.60 -1.75
N GLY A 178 -3.66 -4.75 -1.61
CA GLY A 178 -2.93 -5.34 -2.71
C GLY A 178 -2.01 -6.49 -2.33
N GLN A 179 -1.23 -6.92 -3.30
CA GLN A 179 -0.17 -7.89 -3.15
C GLN A 179 0.99 -7.51 -4.05
N TRP A 180 2.17 -7.43 -3.44
CA TRP A 180 3.43 -7.38 -4.17
C TRP A 180 4.12 -8.73 -3.99
N ALA A 181 4.12 -9.54 -5.05
CA ALA A 181 4.60 -10.91 -5.01
C ALA A 181 5.97 -11.01 -5.68
N LEU A 182 6.97 -11.26 -4.84
CA LEU A 182 8.37 -11.42 -5.21
C LEU A 182 8.77 -12.88 -5.02
N ALA A 183 9.24 -13.52 -6.09
CA ALA A 183 9.56 -14.96 -6.11
C ALA A 183 10.77 -15.34 -5.23
N ASN A 184 11.70 -14.41 -5.00
CA ASN A 184 12.94 -14.67 -4.29
C ASN A 184 13.39 -13.45 -3.51
N LEU A 185 13.67 -13.59 -2.22
CA LEU A 185 14.18 -12.46 -1.44
C LEU A 185 15.31 -12.83 -0.48
N SER A 186 15.87 -14.02 -0.65
CA SER A 186 16.91 -14.50 0.24
C SER A 186 18.25 -13.83 -0.08
N PRO A 187 18.94 -13.21 0.89
CA PRO A 187 20.31 -12.76 0.71
C PRO A 187 21.31 -13.93 0.87
N CYS A 188 22.45 -13.84 0.19
CA CYS A 188 23.63 -14.64 0.45
C CYS A 188 24.67 -13.83 1.22
N PHE A 189 25.37 -14.48 2.14
CA PHE A 189 26.38 -13.84 2.98
C PHE A 189 27.77 -14.42 2.71
N VAL A 190 28.76 -13.52 2.73
CA VAL A 190 30.17 -13.86 2.53
C VAL A 190 30.89 -13.74 3.85
N SER A 191 31.48 -14.83 4.32
CA SER A 191 32.19 -14.85 5.60
C SER A 191 33.70 -14.90 5.43
N SER A 192 34.39 -14.17 6.30
CA SER A 192 35.84 -14.27 6.51
C SER A 192 36.06 -14.71 7.97
N GLY A 193 36.37 -15.99 8.16
CA GLY A 193 36.37 -16.60 9.49
C GLY A 193 34.94 -16.69 10.05
N SER A 194 34.72 -16.20 11.27
CA SER A 194 33.40 -16.21 11.95
C SER A 194 32.54 -14.99 11.66
N GLN A 195 33.06 -14.00 10.93
CA GLN A 195 32.35 -12.76 10.65
C GLN A 195 31.84 -12.73 9.22
N VAL A 196 30.59 -12.27 9.06
CA VAL A 196 30.04 -11.92 7.76
C VAL A 196 30.59 -10.56 7.35
N THR A 197 31.12 -10.47 6.14
CA THR A 197 31.84 -9.30 5.62
C THR A 197 31.11 -8.62 4.47
N ALA A 198 30.23 -9.33 3.78
CA ALA A 198 29.44 -8.80 2.68
C ALA A 198 28.15 -9.62 2.50
N ALA A 199 27.20 -9.06 1.76
CA ALA A 199 26.01 -9.74 1.30
C ALA A 199 25.79 -9.51 -0.20
N VAL A 200 25.13 -10.45 -0.86
CA VAL A 200 24.81 -10.39 -2.28
C VAL A 200 23.45 -11.03 -2.52
N SER A 201 22.70 -10.55 -3.52
CA SER A 201 21.44 -11.17 -3.93
C SER A 201 21.66 -12.63 -4.37
N THR A 202 20.77 -13.53 -3.95
CA THR A 202 20.60 -14.82 -4.62
C THR A 202 20.01 -14.64 -6.03
N TYR A 203 19.99 -15.71 -6.81
CA TYR A 203 19.21 -15.82 -8.04
C TYR A 203 18.39 -17.11 -8.04
N ILE A 204 17.33 -17.18 -8.83
CA ILE A 204 16.59 -18.43 -9.05
C ILE A 204 17.25 -19.23 -10.19
N ASP A 205 17.63 -20.48 -9.90
CA ASP A 205 18.18 -21.42 -10.88
C ASP A 205 17.09 -22.02 -11.79
N GLY A 206 17.50 -22.84 -12.76
CA GLY A 206 16.56 -23.50 -13.68
C GLY A 206 15.62 -24.52 -13.01
N ALA A 207 15.86 -24.87 -11.75
CA ALA A 207 15.02 -25.74 -10.94
C ALA A 207 14.08 -24.96 -10.00
N GLY A 208 14.05 -23.62 -10.10
CA GLY A 208 13.20 -22.79 -9.26
C GLY A 208 13.74 -22.56 -7.84
N LYS A 209 15.02 -22.86 -7.59
CA LYS A 209 15.63 -22.73 -6.26
C LYS A 209 16.50 -21.49 -6.16
N ALA A 210 16.46 -20.82 -5.02
CA ALA A 210 17.36 -19.72 -4.71
C ALA A 210 18.79 -20.25 -4.54
N GLN A 211 19.73 -19.69 -5.30
CA GLN A 211 21.14 -20.04 -5.27
C GLN A 211 21.99 -18.81 -5.00
N CYS A 212 23.08 -19.00 -4.26
CA CYS A 212 24.14 -18.02 -4.18
C CYS A 212 24.93 -17.96 -5.50
N PRO A 213 25.49 -16.81 -5.87
CA PRO A 213 26.41 -16.71 -7.00
C PRO A 213 27.53 -17.76 -6.89
N SER A 214 27.81 -18.43 -8.00
CA SER A 214 28.76 -19.56 -8.06
C SER A 214 30.21 -19.17 -7.75
N SER A 215 30.56 -17.89 -7.98
CA SER A 215 31.87 -17.32 -7.70
C SER A 215 31.73 -16.18 -6.70
N ILE A 216 31.63 -16.51 -5.41
CA ILE A 216 31.71 -15.51 -4.34
C ILE A 216 33.17 -15.11 -4.17
N THR A 217 33.55 -14.03 -4.85
CA THR A 217 34.81 -13.33 -4.64
C THR A 217 34.71 -12.43 -3.39
N ASN A 218 35.84 -11.88 -2.94
CA ASN A 218 35.84 -10.77 -2.00
C ASN A 218 36.43 -9.53 -2.71
N PRO A 219 35.62 -8.53 -3.09
CA PRO A 219 34.18 -8.39 -2.82
C PRO A 219 33.33 -9.35 -3.67
N PRO A 220 32.12 -9.73 -3.21
CA PRO A 220 31.23 -10.58 -3.98
C PRO A 220 30.75 -9.89 -5.25
N THR A 221 30.41 -10.71 -6.25
CA THR A 221 29.71 -10.24 -7.46
C THR A 221 28.39 -10.97 -7.58
N PRO A 222 27.30 -10.29 -8.03
CA PRO A 222 26.06 -10.98 -8.33
C PRO A 222 26.21 -11.96 -9.50
N GLN A 223 25.32 -12.94 -9.60
CA GLN A 223 25.35 -13.90 -10.69
C GLN A 223 25.09 -13.19 -12.03
N PRO A 224 26.01 -13.28 -13.01
CA PRO A 224 25.86 -12.58 -14.29
C PRO A 224 24.59 -13.01 -15.04
N GLY A 225 23.88 -12.03 -15.61
CA GLY A 225 22.69 -12.24 -16.42
C GLY A 225 21.47 -12.75 -15.66
N LYS A 226 21.47 -12.65 -14.32
CA LYS A 226 20.34 -13.01 -13.47
C LYS A 226 19.81 -11.78 -12.74
N THR A 227 18.52 -11.78 -12.46
CA THR A 227 17.83 -10.81 -11.60
C THR A 227 17.77 -11.35 -10.17
N PHE A 228 17.53 -10.46 -9.21
CA PHE A 228 17.33 -10.90 -7.82
C PHE A 228 16.02 -11.67 -7.72
N THR A 229 14.95 -11.12 -8.28
CA THR A 229 13.62 -11.73 -8.26
C THR A 229 12.73 -11.24 -9.37
N THR A 230 11.88 -12.13 -9.84
CA THR A 230 10.72 -11.76 -10.65
C THR A 230 9.64 -11.11 -9.79
N ASP A 231 8.84 -10.27 -10.43
CA ASP A 231 7.88 -9.41 -9.76
C ASP A 231 6.48 -9.49 -10.40
N THR A 232 5.46 -9.65 -9.56
CA THR A 232 4.06 -9.43 -9.94
C THR A 232 3.38 -8.51 -8.93
N LEU A 233 2.56 -7.60 -9.44
CA LEU A 233 1.83 -6.61 -8.66
C LEU A 233 0.32 -6.79 -8.85
N LYS A 234 -0.43 -6.70 -7.76
CA LYS A 234 -1.88 -6.51 -7.76
C LYS A 234 -2.21 -5.40 -6.76
N VAL A 235 -2.68 -4.26 -7.22
CA VAL A 235 -3.04 -3.14 -6.35
C VAL A 235 -4.39 -2.55 -6.71
N ASP A 236 -5.03 -1.92 -5.73
CA ASP A 236 -6.38 -1.34 -5.77
C ASP A 236 -6.56 -0.12 -6.69
N CYS A 237 -5.50 0.31 -7.38
CA CYS A 237 -5.50 1.49 -8.24
C CYS A 237 -4.60 1.29 -9.46
N ALA A 238 -4.86 2.05 -10.53
CA ALA A 238 -3.96 2.16 -11.68
C ALA A 238 -3.08 3.41 -11.54
N GLY A 239 -1.88 3.40 -12.11
CA GLY A 239 -0.96 4.53 -12.05
C GLY A 239 0.47 4.20 -12.45
N HIS A 240 1.37 5.14 -12.22
CA HIS A 240 2.81 4.99 -12.40
C HIS A 240 3.49 4.87 -11.04
N PHE A 241 4.16 3.76 -10.79
CA PHE A 241 4.68 3.42 -9.46
C PHE A 241 6.17 3.12 -9.51
N LYS A 242 6.88 3.66 -8.52
CA LYS A 242 8.23 3.23 -8.15
C LYS A 242 8.16 2.41 -6.87
N LEU A 243 8.42 1.12 -7.00
CA LEU A 243 8.46 0.18 -5.88
C LEU A 243 9.91 -0.05 -5.47
N CYS A 244 10.17 0.00 -4.17
CA CYS A 244 11.47 -0.28 -3.60
C CYS A 244 11.36 -1.37 -2.53
N TYR A 245 12.26 -2.35 -2.62
CA TYR A 245 12.49 -3.36 -1.60
C TYR A 245 13.82 -3.07 -0.89
N GLU A 246 13.77 -2.95 0.43
CA GLU A 246 14.93 -2.62 1.25
C GLU A 246 15.16 -3.66 2.34
N LEU A 247 16.32 -4.30 2.35
CA LEU A 247 16.74 -5.20 3.42
C LEU A 247 17.44 -4.39 4.51
N LYS A 248 16.98 -4.52 5.76
CA LYS A 248 17.52 -3.78 6.91
C LYS A 248 17.82 -4.71 8.07
N ALA A 249 18.89 -4.47 8.83
CA ALA A 249 19.13 -5.21 10.07
C ALA A 249 18.34 -4.57 11.21
N GLY A 250 17.50 -5.35 11.90
CA GLY A 250 16.57 -4.85 12.92
C GLY A 250 15.32 -5.72 13.05
N GLN A 251 14.25 -5.13 13.60
CA GLN A 251 12.98 -5.83 13.85
C GLN A 251 11.83 -5.15 13.09
N ALA A 252 11.12 -5.92 12.25
CA ALA A 252 10.00 -5.44 11.44
C ALA A 252 8.88 -4.81 12.27
N ALA A 253 8.62 -5.34 13.47
CA ALA A 253 7.57 -4.86 14.36
C ALA A 253 7.90 -3.53 15.05
N THR A 254 9.19 -3.18 15.17
CA THR A 254 9.66 -1.95 15.82
C THR A 254 10.80 -1.31 15.00
N PRO A 255 10.53 -0.90 13.75
CA PRO A 255 11.56 -0.38 12.86
C PRO A 255 12.13 0.93 13.43
N LYS A 256 13.44 1.09 13.36
CA LYS A 256 14.15 2.30 13.81
C LYS A 256 14.79 3.01 12.62
N ALA A 257 14.88 4.33 12.73
CA ALA A 257 15.63 5.15 11.77
C ALA A 257 17.13 4.81 11.75
N THR A 258 17.65 4.21 12.83
CA THR A 258 19.04 3.76 12.96
C THR A 258 19.28 2.34 12.45
N ASP A 259 18.23 1.62 12.02
CA ASP A 259 18.41 0.29 11.43
C ASP A 259 19.21 0.44 10.14
N CYS A 260 20.34 -0.27 10.05
CA CYS A 260 21.21 -0.17 8.89
C CYS A 260 20.53 -0.79 7.66
N SER A 261 20.78 -0.19 6.49
CA SER A 261 20.28 -0.66 5.21
C SER A 261 21.33 -1.55 4.56
N LEU A 262 21.01 -2.84 4.43
CA LEU A 262 21.88 -3.81 3.77
C LEU A 262 21.86 -3.60 2.26
N ALA A 263 20.67 -3.49 1.68
CA ALA A 263 20.47 -3.27 0.25
C ALA A 263 19.12 -2.63 -0.01
N LYS A 264 19.05 -1.73 -0.99
CA LYS A 264 17.82 -1.17 -1.52
C LYS A 264 17.82 -1.30 -3.03
N VAL A 265 16.78 -1.94 -3.57
CA VAL A 265 16.56 -2.07 -5.02
C VAL A 265 15.20 -1.53 -5.37
N CYS A 266 15.11 -0.81 -6.47
CA CYS A 266 13.88 -0.18 -6.91
C CYS A 266 13.63 -0.46 -8.38
N VAL A 267 12.35 -0.55 -8.74
CA VAL A 267 11.83 -0.66 -10.11
C VAL A 267 10.68 0.31 -10.28
N GLU A 268 10.44 0.71 -11.52
CA GLU A 268 9.47 1.75 -11.84
C GLU A 268 8.79 1.40 -13.16
N ALA A 269 7.46 1.43 -13.16
CA ALA A 269 6.64 1.13 -14.33
C ALA A 269 5.19 1.57 -14.16
N ASP A 270 4.48 1.61 -15.28
CA ASP A 270 3.04 1.79 -15.34
C ASP A 270 2.30 0.50 -14.96
N TYR A 271 1.24 0.67 -14.19
CA TYR A 271 0.30 -0.37 -13.81
C TYR A 271 -1.10 0.07 -14.29
N PRO A 272 -1.56 -0.43 -15.45
CA PRO A 272 -2.66 0.19 -16.19
C PRO A 272 -4.05 -0.18 -15.66
N THR A 273 -4.19 -1.27 -14.90
CA THR A 273 -5.50 -1.80 -14.52
C THR A 273 -5.53 -2.19 -13.04
N ALA A 274 -6.32 -1.48 -12.25
CA ALA A 274 -6.57 -1.79 -10.85
C ALA A 274 -7.04 -3.24 -10.67
N ASN A 275 -6.60 -3.87 -9.57
CA ASN A 275 -6.96 -5.22 -9.13
C ASN A 275 -6.58 -6.38 -10.08
N MET A 276 -5.79 -6.14 -11.13
CA MET A 276 -5.29 -7.16 -12.06
C MET A 276 -3.85 -7.57 -11.74
N VAL A 277 -3.63 -8.86 -11.47
CA VAL A 277 -2.26 -9.39 -11.31
C VAL A 277 -1.48 -9.14 -12.61
N THR A 278 -0.47 -8.29 -12.56
CA THR A 278 0.30 -7.84 -13.71
C THR A 278 1.79 -8.07 -13.44
N PRO A 279 2.56 -8.63 -14.39
CA PRO A 279 4.02 -8.63 -14.30
C PRO A 279 4.53 -7.20 -14.11
N PHE A 280 5.42 -7.01 -13.14
CA PHE A 280 6.11 -5.75 -12.90
C PHE A 280 7.61 -5.96 -13.20
N PRO A 281 8.40 -4.90 -13.46
CA PRO A 281 9.82 -5.11 -13.77
C PRO A 281 10.54 -5.85 -12.64
N ASP A 282 11.35 -6.85 -13.02
CA ASP A 282 12.14 -7.63 -12.09
C ASP A 282 13.09 -6.75 -11.26
N LEU A 283 13.24 -7.08 -9.97
CA LEU A 283 14.21 -6.39 -9.13
C LEU A 283 15.64 -6.77 -9.56
N PRO A 284 16.53 -5.78 -9.77
CA PRO A 284 17.90 -6.04 -10.16
C PRO A 284 18.67 -6.74 -9.04
N SER A 285 19.70 -7.48 -9.41
CA SER A 285 20.66 -8.02 -8.46
C SER A 285 21.45 -6.92 -7.75
N TRP A 286 21.91 -7.22 -6.54
CA TRP A 286 22.57 -6.24 -5.67
C TRP A 286 23.73 -6.87 -4.90
N VAL A 287 24.62 -6.00 -4.42
CA VAL A 287 25.74 -6.36 -3.55
C VAL A 287 25.89 -5.31 -2.45
N SER A 288 26.28 -5.76 -1.25
CA SER A 288 26.58 -4.91 -0.11
C SER A 288 27.89 -5.32 0.53
N THR A 289 28.81 -4.37 0.66
CA THR A 289 30.10 -4.55 1.33
C THR A 289 30.14 -3.88 2.71
N ASP A 290 28.99 -3.47 3.25
CA ASP A 290 28.88 -3.01 4.63
C ASP A 290 28.95 -4.22 5.56
N SER A 291 30.17 -4.54 6.01
CA SER A 291 30.40 -5.67 6.91
C SER A 291 29.67 -5.54 8.24
N THR A 292 29.47 -4.31 8.73
CA THR A 292 28.77 -4.09 10.00
C THR A 292 27.30 -4.44 9.85
N CYS A 293 26.67 -3.94 8.80
CA CYS A 293 25.26 -4.22 8.54
C CYS A 293 25.02 -5.67 8.13
N ALA A 294 25.88 -6.23 7.26
CA ALA A 294 25.78 -7.62 6.85
C ALA A 294 25.94 -8.58 8.04
N ASN A 295 26.89 -8.30 8.94
CA ASN A 295 27.07 -9.10 10.16
C ASN A 295 25.90 -8.93 11.14
N ALA A 296 25.38 -7.71 11.33
CA ALA A 296 24.19 -7.47 12.14
C ALA A 296 22.98 -8.25 11.60
N PHE A 297 22.70 -8.14 10.30
CA PHE A 297 21.59 -8.86 9.65
C PHE A 297 21.76 -10.38 9.81
N ALA A 298 22.96 -10.91 9.56
CA ALA A 298 23.22 -12.34 9.67
C ALA A 298 23.07 -12.88 11.10
N THR A 299 23.42 -12.08 12.11
CA THR A 299 23.46 -12.52 13.52
C THR A 299 22.16 -12.29 14.27
N THR A 300 21.47 -11.17 14.03
CA THR A 300 20.23 -10.82 14.73
C THR A 300 18.99 -10.94 13.85
N GLY A 301 19.17 -11.28 12.58
CA GLY A 301 18.10 -11.19 11.58
C GLY A 301 17.89 -9.75 11.13
N GLY A 302 16.85 -9.56 10.34
CA GLY A 302 16.52 -8.26 9.77
C GLY A 302 15.10 -8.22 9.27
N TYR A 303 14.77 -7.25 8.46
CA TYR A 303 13.48 -7.19 7.79
C TYR A 303 13.63 -6.66 6.37
N GLY A 304 12.74 -7.11 5.50
CA GLY A 304 12.51 -6.49 4.22
C GLY A 304 11.41 -5.44 4.36
N GLU A 305 11.66 -4.24 3.87
CA GLU A 305 10.70 -3.15 3.82
C GLU A 305 10.24 -2.94 2.37
N MET A 306 8.93 -3.02 2.16
CA MET A 306 8.27 -2.80 0.88
C MET A 306 7.66 -1.40 0.87
N SER A 307 8.03 -0.63 -0.15
CA SER A 307 7.69 0.78 -0.18
C SER A 307 7.38 1.26 -1.59
N VAL A 308 6.54 2.29 -1.68
CA VAL A 308 6.08 2.88 -2.95
C VAL A 308 6.16 4.40 -2.89
N VAL A 309 6.50 4.98 -4.04
CA VAL A 309 6.10 6.35 -4.41
C VAL A 309 5.51 6.32 -5.80
N GLY A 310 4.61 7.24 -6.12
CA GLY A 310 4.05 7.31 -7.46
C GLY A 310 2.84 8.21 -7.55
N GLN A 311 2.13 8.08 -8.66
CA GLN A 311 0.90 8.80 -8.92
C GLN A 311 -0.13 7.87 -9.55
N SER A 312 -1.38 7.95 -9.07
CA SER A 312 -2.49 7.23 -9.70
C SER A 312 -2.85 7.87 -11.04
N VAL A 313 -3.54 7.11 -11.91
CA VAL A 313 -4.16 7.68 -13.13
C VAL A 313 -5.19 8.77 -12.83
N ARG A 314 -5.61 8.90 -11.57
CA ARG A 314 -6.50 9.96 -11.07
C ARG A 314 -5.76 11.15 -10.45
N CYS A 315 -4.46 11.25 -10.70
CA CYS A 315 -3.57 12.28 -10.16
C CYS A 315 -3.35 12.23 -8.64
N ASP A 316 -3.76 11.15 -7.97
CA ASP A 316 -3.53 11.00 -6.53
C ASP A 316 -2.05 10.68 -6.28
N THR A 317 -1.39 11.50 -5.48
CA THR A 317 -0.02 11.20 -5.02
C THR A 317 -0.04 10.00 -4.08
N ILE A 318 0.89 9.08 -4.27
CA ILE A 318 1.06 7.90 -3.43
C ILE A 318 2.33 8.12 -2.60
N ASP A 319 2.13 8.58 -1.36
CA ASP A 319 3.19 8.92 -0.42
C ASP A 319 2.78 8.60 1.04
N ASP A 320 3.62 8.95 2.01
CA ASP A 320 3.36 8.78 3.45
C ASP A 320 2.43 9.86 4.05
N GLY A 321 1.74 10.64 3.21
CA GLY A 321 0.94 11.81 3.60
C GLY A 321 1.76 13.08 3.87
N LYS A 322 3.09 13.01 3.73
CA LYS A 322 4.03 14.13 3.92
C LYS A 322 4.96 14.33 2.72
N GLY A 323 4.64 13.71 1.57
CA GLY A 323 5.51 13.71 0.39
C GLY A 323 6.70 12.74 0.47
N GLY A 324 6.76 11.90 1.49
CA GLY A 324 7.78 10.86 1.67
C GLY A 324 7.41 9.51 1.06
N ILE A 325 8.28 8.52 1.22
CA ILE A 325 8.03 7.17 0.70
C ILE A 325 6.97 6.47 1.57
N LYS A 326 5.92 5.92 0.95
CA LYS A 326 4.91 5.11 1.63
C LYS A 326 5.44 3.70 1.87
N VAL A 327 5.65 3.31 3.12
CA VAL A 327 5.91 1.91 3.49
C VAL A 327 4.58 1.20 3.69
N PHE A 328 4.33 0.14 2.92
CA PHE A 328 3.05 -0.59 2.97
C PHE A 328 3.18 -1.99 3.55
N ASN A 329 4.38 -2.59 3.58
CA ASN A 329 4.58 -3.90 4.19
C ASN A 329 6.00 -4.07 4.72
N ARG A 330 6.16 -4.93 5.73
CA ARG A 330 7.45 -5.37 6.27
C ARG A 330 7.44 -6.87 6.53
N VAL A 331 8.52 -7.55 6.18
CA VAL A 331 8.65 -9.00 6.41
C VAL A 331 9.90 -9.28 7.24
N GLN A 332 9.73 -10.00 8.35
CA GLN A 332 10.83 -10.35 9.25
C GLN A 332 11.67 -11.51 8.71
N TYR A 333 12.98 -11.30 8.63
CA TYR A 333 14.00 -12.29 8.30
C TYR A 333 14.61 -12.90 9.57
N CYS A 334 14.90 -14.19 9.48
CA CYS A 334 15.57 -14.91 10.55
C CYS A 334 17.08 -14.61 10.58
N PRO A 335 17.68 -14.65 11.77
CA PRO A 335 19.12 -14.87 11.91
C PRO A 335 19.59 -16.13 11.18
N LEU A 336 20.85 -16.16 10.73
CA LEU A 336 21.43 -17.36 10.10
C LEU A 336 21.51 -18.55 11.05
N SER A 337 21.57 -18.33 12.37
CA SER A 337 21.56 -19.40 13.37
C SER A 337 20.29 -20.26 13.31
N CYS A 338 19.18 -19.70 12.82
CA CYS A 338 17.93 -20.44 12.64
C CYS A 338 18.01 -21.54 11.58
N ASN A 339 18.98 -21.50 10.66
CA ASN A 339 19.21 -22.59 9.71
C ASN A 339 19.73 -23.86 10.40
N GLN A 340 20.43 -23.72 11.53
CA GLN A 340 20.98 -24.83 12.30
C GLN A 340 20.06 -25.22 13.46
N ASN A 341 19.39 -24.24 14.07
CA ASN A 341 18.43 -24.46 15.14
C ASN A 341 17.10 -23.72 14.86
N PRO A 342 16.21 -24.31 14.04
CA PRO A 342 14.94 -23.68 13.66
C PRO A 342 13.99 -23.42 14.84
N ASN A 343 14.15 -24.15 15.94
CA ASN A 343 13.34 -23.99 17.16
C ASN A 343 14.00 -23.05 18.18
N GLY A 344 15.09 -22.38 17.80
CA GLY A 344 15.82 -21.45 18.65
C GLY A 344 15.02 -20.18 18.97
N PRO A 345 15.38 -19.47 20.05
CA PRO A 345 14.82 -18.15 20.35
C PRO A 345 15.01 -17.21 19.16
N GLY A 346 13.93 -16.57 18.70
CA GLY A 346 13.95 -15.64 17.56
C GLY A 346 13.68 -16.27 16.19
N CYS A 347 13.54 -17.60 16.10
CA CYS A 347 13.27 -18.31 14.83
C CYS A 347 11.78 -18.52 14.55
N ALA A 348 10.92 -18.44 15.59
CA ALA A 348 9.50 -18.78 15.50
C ALA A 348 8.62 -17.74 14.78
N MET A 349 9.08 -16.50 14.60
CA MET A 349 8.28 -15.39 14.02
C MET A 349 8.94 -14.75 12.79
N CYS A 350 9.85 -15.47 12.14
CA CYS A 350 10.58 -14.97 10.99
C CYS A 350 10.49 -15.96 9.82
N GLY A 351 10.52 -15.45 8.60
CA GLY A 351 10.47 -16.22 7.36
C GLY A 351 11.69 -15.94 6.50
N GLN A 352 12.04 -16.89 5.64
CA GLN A 352 13.13 -16.74 4.65
C GLN A 352 12.64 -16.14 3.32
N GLY A 353 11.33 -15.83 3.20
CA GLY A 353 10.70 -15.24 2.01
C GLY A 353 9.96 -13.95 2.37
N GLY A 354 9.88 -13.01 1.42
CA GLY A 354 9.39 -11.65 1.68
C GLY A 354 8.26 -11.16 0.77
N SER A 355 7.50 -12.07 0.14
CA SER A 355 6.24 -11.70 -0.52
C SER A 355 5.17 -11.40 0.55
N GLY A 356 4.34 -10.38 0.34
CA GLY A 356 3.23 -10.11 1.26
C GLY A 356 2.09 -9.33 0.64
N GLY A 357 0.88 -9.61 1.15
CA GLY A 357 -0.29 -8.78 0.93
C GLY A 357 -0.32 -7.62 1.93
N PHE A 358 -1.05 -6.57 1.58
CA PHE A 358 -1.30 -5.40 2.42
C PHE A 358 -2.74 -4.94 2.24
#